data_AF-A0A9D2XC74-F1
#
_entry.id   AF-A0A9D2XC74-F1
#
_cell.length_a   1.000
_cell.length_b   1.000
_cell.length_c   1.000
_cell.angle_alpha   90.00
_cell.angle_beta   90.00
_cell.angle_gamma   90.00
#
_symmetry.space_group_name_H-M   'P 1'
#
loop_
_entity.id
_entity.type
_entity.pdbx_description
1 polymer ?
#
loop_
_entity_poly.entity_id
_entity_poly.type
_entity_poly.pdbx_seq_one_letter_code
_entity_poly.pdbx_strand_id
1 'polypeptide(L)'
;MEEKLMLFTGDIMQVPPLYSALKRDGQRLSVLLKKGHNVVAKPARPVTVYSLTLQEFKPPLFTLDIECGGGFYVRSLVDDLGKALSSCAHVKELIRTKQGQFTLQEHVLYEEKWTLEHVLKSLHPCPEGGQRLDHPEPPQVNT
;
A
#
# COMPACT_ATOMS: atom_id res chain seq x y z
N MET A 1 -12.24 3.54 -17.08
CA MET A 1 -11.73 3.46 -15.70
C MET A 1 -11.75 2.02 -15.21
N GLU A 2 -12.92 1.41 -15.05
CA GLU A 2 -13.07 0.03 -14.56
C GLU A 2 -12.28 -1.00 -15.39
N GLU A 3 -12.34 -0.93 -16.72
CA GLU A 3 -11.53 -1.78 -17.60
C GLU A 3 -10.02 -1.67 -17.32
N LYS A 4 -9.52 -0.47 -17.00
CA LYS A 4 -8.10 -0.26 -16.69
C LYS A 4 -7.72 -0.79 -15.32
N LEU A 5 -8.66 -0.86 -14.36
CA LEU A 5 -8.38 -1.43 -13.04
C LEU A 5 -8.00 -2.92 -13.12
N MET A 6 -8.57 -3.65 -14.09
CA MET A 6 -8.24 -5.08 -14.30
C MET A 6 -6.75 -5.32 -14.60
N LEU A 7 -6.03 -4.33 -15.15
CA LEU A 7 -4.59 -4.41 -15.41
C LEU A 7 -3.75 -4.38 -14.13
N PHE A 8 -4.35 -4.01 -13.00
CA PHE A 8 -3.68 -3.78 -11.72
C PHE A 8 -4.21 -4.69 -10.61
N THR A 9 -4.98 -5.73 -10.96
CA THR A 9 -5.48 -6.76 -10.03
C THR A 9 -4.69 -8.06 -10.22
N GLY A 10 -4.49 -8.83 -9.14
CA GLY A 10 -3.69 -10.05 -9.15
C GLY A 10 -2.20 -9.79 -8.92
N ASP A 11 -1.36 -10.66 -9.46
CA ASP A 11 0.10 -10.56 -9.35
C ASP A 11 0.65 -9.60 -10.41
N ILE A 12 1.23 -8.48 -9.96
CA ILE A 12 1.73 -7.43 -10.82
C ILE A 12 3.14 -6.99 -10.43
N MET A 13 3.82 -6.31 -11.35
CA MET A 13 5.13 -5.73 -11.11
C MET A 13 5.00 -4.24 -10.81
N GLN A 14 5.46 -3.79 -9.65
CA GLN A 14 5.47 -2.37 -9.28
C GLN A 14 6.88 -1.82 -9.19
N VAL A 15 7.12 -0.68 -9.84
CA VAL A 15 8.30 0.15 -9.60
C VAL A 15 8.06 0.97 -8.32
N PRO A 16 8.88 0.81 -7.27
CA PRO A 16 8.74 1.60 -6.06
C PRO A 16 8.93 3.09 -6.33
N PRO A 17 8.16 3.98 -5.68
CA PRO A 17 8.32 5.40 -5.87
C PRO A 17 9.68 5.86 -5.34
N LEU A 18 10.23 6.90 -5.98
CA LEU A 18 11.47 7.56 -5.57
C LEU A 18 11.41 8.02 -4.10
N TYR A 19 10.28 8.62 -3.69
CA TYR A 19 9.98 8.92 -2.29
C TYR A 19 9.52 7.67 -1.52
N SER A 20 10.47 6.76 -1.25
CA SER A 20 10.26 5.56 -0.44
C SER A 20 11.31 5.43 0.67
N ALA A 21 11.03 4.56 1.63
CA ALA A 21 11.95 4.21 2.71
C ALA A 21 13.05 3.22 2.27
N LEU A 22 13.07 2.82 0.99
CA LEU A 22 14.10 1.94 0.43
C LEU A 22 15.48 2.58 0.57
N LYS A 23 16.50 1.75 0.78
CA LYS A 23 17.87 2.20 0.96
C LYS A 23 18.73 1.96 -0.29
N ARG A 24 19.69 2.86 -0.49
CA ARG A 24 20.84 2.71 -1.38
C ARG A 24 22.07 3.14 -0.58
N ASP A 25 23.05 2.26 -0.51
CA ASP A 25 24.33 2.50 0.19
C ASP A 25 24.13 3.02 1.63
N GLY A 26 23.21 2.38 2.37
CA GLY A 26 22.87 2.72 3.76
C GLY A 26 21.92 3.91 3.94
N GLN A 27 21.71 4.74 2.92
CA GLN A 27 20.85 5.94 2.99
C GLN A 27 19.48 5.71 2.34
N ARG A 28 18.41 6.29 2.92
CA ARG A 28 17.06 6.21 2.35
C ARG A 28 16.97 7.04 1.06
N LEU A 29 16.29 6.53 0.03
CA LEU A 29 16.10 7.23 -1.25
C LEU A 29 15.46 8.62 -1.04
N SER A 30 14.46 8.71 -0.16
CA SER A 30 13.81 9.98 0.19
C SER A 30 14.76 11.02 0.78
N VAL A 31 15.80 10.61 1.51
CA VAL A 31 16.80 11.52 2.07
C VAL A 31 17.74 12.03 0.98
N LEU A 32 18.16 11.16 0.07
CA LEU A 32 19.01 11.52 -1.06
C LEU A 32 18.31 12.51 -2.00
N LEU A 33 17.03 12.28 -2.30
CA LEU A 33 16.20 13.19 -3.12
C LEU A 33 16.08 14.58 -2.49
N LYS A 34 15.80 14.65 -1.18
CA LYS A 34 15.73 15.94 -0.46
C LYS A 34 17.05 16.70 -0.48
N LYS A 35 18.17 15.99 -0.59
CA LYS A 35 19.52 16.58 -0.74
C LYS A 35 19.86 16.92 -2.20
N GLY A 36 18.89 16.87 -3.12
CA GLY A 36 19.10 17.17 -4.54
C GLY A 36 19.94 16.15 -5.31
N HIS A 37 20.19 14.96 -4.75
CA HIS A 37 20.96 13.95 -5.45
C HIS A 37 20.09 13.27 -6.52
N ASN A 38 20.68 12.96 -7.67
CA ASN A 38 20.03 12.15 -8.69
C ASN A 38 19.83 10.72 -8.18
N VAL A 39 18.59 10.38 -7.86
CA VAL A 39 18.21 9.04 -7.38
C VAL A 39 17.42 8.35 -8.47
N VAL A 40 17.87 7.15 -8.84
CA VAL A 40 17.16 6.27 -9.78
C VAL A 40 16.20 5.38 -9.00
N ALA A 41 15.02 5.14 -9.57
CA ALA A 41 14.06 4.19 -9.01
C ALA A 41 14.69 2.80 -8.88
N LYS A 42 14.29 2.06 -7.84
CA LYS A 42 14.67 0.65 -7.71
C LYS A 42 13.95 -0.17 -8.78
N PRO A 43 14.49 -1.34 -9.19
CA PRO A 43 13.81 -2.20 -10.17
C PRO A 43 12.42 -2.59 -9.68
N ALA A 44 11.55 -2.91 -10.64
CA ALA A 44 10.20 -3.39 -10.36
C ALA A 44 10.23 -4.65 -9.49
N ARG A 45 9.25 -4.81 -8.61
CA ARG A 45 9.12 -5.93 -7.67
C ARG A 45 7.73 -6.54 -7.78
N PRO A 46 7.59 -7.87 -7.58
CA PRO A 46 6.29 -8.50 -7.57
C PRO A 46 5.51 -8.05 -6.33
N VAL A 47 4.22 -7.78 -6.53
CA VAL A 47 3.24 -7.49 -5.48
C VAL A 47 1.92 -8.14 -5.88
N THR A 48 1.10 -8.49 -4.89
CA THR A 48 -0.21 -9.09 -5.10
C THR A 48 -1.30 -8.10 -4.71
N VAL A 49 -2.28 -7.93 -5.58
CA VAL A 49 -3.49 -7.13 -5.35
C VAL A 49 -4.67 -8.09 -5.32
N TYR A 50 -5.19 -8.35 -4.13
CA TYR A 50 -6.28 -9.29 -3.90
C TYR A 50 -7.62 -8.73 -4.40
N SER A 51 -7.86 -7.44 -4.19
CA SER A 51 -9.04 -6.74 -4.72
C SER A 51 -8.74 -5.28 -5.02
N LEU A 52 -9.38 -4.75 -6.07
CA LEU A 52 -9.26 -3.36 -6.49
C LEU A 52 -10.60 -2.92 -7.06
N THR A 53 -11.30 -2.03 -6.36
CA THR A 53 -12.66 -1.61 -6.74
C THR A 53 -12.79 -0.09 -6.80
N LEU A 54 -13.55 0.39 -7.77
CA LEU A 54 -13.91 1.81 -7.89
C LEU A 54 -15.11 2.07 -6.99
N GLN A 55 -14.91 2.85 -5.93
CA GLN A 55 -15.96 3.20 -4.98
C GLN A 55 -16.73 4.45 -5.43
N GLU A 56 -16.01 5.44 -5.95
CA GLU A 56 -16.60 6.70 -6.38
C GLU A 56 -15.83 7.28 -7.56
N PHE A 57 -16.54 7.87 -8.52
CA PHE A 57 -15.95 8.57 -9.66
C PHE A 57 -16.65 9.91 -9.86
N LYS A 58 -15.98 10.99 -9.46
CA LYS A 58 -16.44 12.38 -9.57
C LYS A 58 -15.30 13.23 -10.14
N PRO A 59 -15.12 13.23 -11.48
CA PRO A 59 -14.01 13.92 -12.12
C PRO A 59 -13.80 15.36 -11.59
N PRO A 60 -12.55 15.75 -11.30
CA PRO A 60 -11.31 15.03 -11.57
C PRO A 60 -10.92 14.00 -10.49
N LEU A 61 -11.79 13.69 -9.54
CA LEU A 61 -11.52 12.80 -8.40
C LEU A 61 -12.13 11.41 -8.59
N PHE A 62 -11.49 10.43 -7.97
CA PHE A 62 -11.99 9.07 -7.85
C PHE A 62 -11.48 8.44 -6.56
N THR A 63 -12.23 7.48 -6.04
CA THR A 63 -11.93 6.75 -4.80
C THR A 63 -11.83 5.27 -5.11
N LEU A 64 -10.74 4.65 -4.66
CA LEU A 64 -10.51 3.21 -4.81
C LEU A 64 -10.50 2.56 -3.45
N ASP A 65 -11.08 1.37 -3.37
CA ASP A 65 -10.87 0.44 -2.27
C ASP A 65 -9.93 -0.68 -2.74
N ILE A 66 -8.92 -0.99 -1.91
CA ILE A 66 -7.76 -1.80 -2.31
C ILE A 66 -7.41 -2.79 -1.20
N GLU A 67 -7.42 -4.07 -1.53
CA GLU A 67 -6.83 -5.12 -0.71
C GLU A 67 -5.56 -5.64 -1.38
N CYS A 68 -4.43 -5.57 -0.67
CA CYS A 68 -3.12 -5.88 -1.25
C CYS A 68 -2.18 -6.54 -0.24
N GLY A 69 -1.17 -7.23 -0.77
CA GLY A 69 -0.09 -7.84 -0.01
C GLY A 69 0.97 -6.85 0.47
N GLY A 70 1.97 -7.39 1.18
CA GLY A 70 3.09 -6.59 1.67
C GLY A 70 3.94 -6.01 0.54
N GLY A 71 4.42 -4.78 0.71
CA GLY A 71 5.31 -4.11 -0.27
C GLY A 71 4.58 -3.39 -1.41
N PHE A 72 3.24 -3.40 -1.42
CA PHE A 72 2.43 -2.65 -2.38
C PHE A 72 2.54 -1.13 -2.19
N TYR A 73 2.68 -0.39 -3.29
CA TYR A 73 2.74 1.07 -3.30
C TYR A 73 1.49 1.66 -3.98
N VAL A 74 0.51 2.09 -3.18
CA VAL A 74 -0.71 2.78 -3.69
C VAL A 74 -0.37 3.99 -4.55
N ARG A 75 0.69 4.73 -4.21
CA ARG A 75 1.16 5.87 -5.01
C ARG A 75 1.65 5.47 -6.41
N SER A 76 2.33 4.32 -6.53
CA SER A 76 2.74 3.80 -7.84
C SER A 76 1.52 3.34 -8.64
N LEU A 77 0.56 2.65 -8.00
CA LEU A 77 -0.70 2.28 -8.65
C LEU A 77 -1.40 3.51 -9.25
N VAL A 78 -1.57 4.58 -8.48
CA VAL A 78 -2.29 5.78 -8.95
C VAL A 78 -1.55 6.47 -10.10
N ASP A 79 -0.23 6.57 -10.03
CA ASP A 79 0.59 7.14 -11.11
C ASP A 79 0.45 6.31 -12.41
N ASP A 80 0.56 4.99 -12.30
CA ASP A 80 0.46 4.08 -13.45
C ASP A 80 -0.97 4.00 -14.02
N LEU A 81 -1.99 4.07 -13.18
CA LEU A 81 -3.38 4.17 -13.61
C LEU A 81 -3.65 5.48 -14.37
N GLY A 82 -3.06 6.59 -13.91
CA GLY A 82 -3.10 7.86 -14.64
C GLY A 82 -2.55 7.70 -16.06
N LYS A 83 -1.36 7.11 -16.20
CA LYS A 83 -0.73 6.85 -17.51
C LYS A 83 -1.58 5.93 -18.38
N ALA A 84 -2.15 4.86 -17.82
CA ALA A 84 -3.02 3.93 -18.53
C ALA A 84 -4.31 4.58 -19.05
N LEU A 85 -4.74 5.68 -18.42
CA LEU A 85 -5.86 6.52 -18.84
C LEU A 85 -5.44 7.68 -19.76
N SER A 86 -4.19 7.69 -20.25
CA SER A 86 -3.62 8.78 -21.05
C SER A 86 -3.65 10.14 -20.34
N SER A 87 -3.46 10.12 -19.02
CA SER A 87 -3.48 11.30 -18.14
C SER A 87 -2.37 11.20 -17.09
N CYS A 88 -2.45 12.04 -16.06
CA CYS A 88 -1.65 11.93 -14.84
C CYS A 88 -2.58 11.88 -13.63
N ALA A 89 -2.20 11.12 -12.60
CA ALA A 89 -2.92 11.09 -11.34
C ALA A 89 -1.94 11.03 -10.17
N HIS A 90 -2.33 11.60 -9.04
CA HIS A 90 -1.59 11.50 -7.79
C HIS A 90 -2.55 11.24 -6.64
N VAL A 91 -2.04 10.62 -5.59
CA VAL A 91 -2.83 10.36 -4.37
C VAL A 91 -3.09 11.69 -3.66
N LYS A 92 -4.36 12.05 -3.53
CA LYS A 92 -4.81 13.20 -2.72
C LYS A 92 -4.99 12.80 -1.25
N GLU A 93 -5.58 11.64 -1.01
CA GLU A 93 -5.88 11.10 0.32
C GLU A 93 -5.64 9.58 0.32
N LEU A 94 -5.14 9.05 1.43
CA LEU A 94 -4.92 7.62 1.60
C LEU A 94 -5.17 7.24 3.06
N ILE A 95 -6.15 6.38 3.27
CA ILE A 95 -6.48 5.82 4.58
C ILE A 95 -6.21 4.33 4.52
N ARG A 96 -5.41 3.83 5.46
CA ARG A 96 -5.23 2.39 5.65
C ARG A 96 -6.26 1.91 6.67
N THR A 97 -7.29 1.23 6.19
CA THR A 97 -8.41 0.73 7.00
C THR A 97 -8.11 -0.58 7.73
N LYS A 98 -7.14 -1.36 7.27
CA LYS A 98 -6.76 -2.67 7.84
C LYS A 98 -5.28 -2.99 7.66
N GLN A 99 -4.70 -3.72 8.60
CA GLN A 99 -3.40 -4.38 8.49
C GLN A 99 -3.45 -5.75 9.19
N GLY A 100 -3.47 -6.84 8.42
CA GLY A 100 -3.66 -8.19 8.98
C GLY A 100 -4.99 -8.24 9.73
N GLN A 101 -4.97 -8.66 11.00
CA GLN A 101 -6.16 -8.69 11.86
C GLN A 101 -6.58 -7.31 12.43
N PHE A 102 -5.72 -6.30 12.35
CA PHE A 102 -5.98 -5.00 12.96
C PHE A 102 -6.76 -4.10 12.00
N THR A 103 -7.92 -3.63 12.43
CA THR A 103 -8.83 -2.73 11.70
C THR A 103 -8.81 -1.32 12.29
N LEU A 104 -9.01 -0.31 11.47
CA LEU A 104 -9.07 1.09 11.90
C LEU A 104 -10.25 1.33 12.84
N GLN A 105 -11.37 0.63 12.62
CA GLN A 105 -12.59 0.79 13.39
C GLN A 105 -12.45 0.26 14.82
N GLU A 106 -11.80 -0.89 14.99
CA GLU A 106 -11.77 -1.58 16.29
C GLU A 106 -10.46 -1.36 17.06
N HIS A 107 -9.35 -1.14 16.36
CA HIS A 107 -8.01 -1.20 16.96
C HIS A 107 -7.31 0.17 17.02
N VAL A 108 -7.95 1.25 16.57
CA VAL A 108 -7.39 2.59 16.70
C VAL A 108 -7.65 3.16 18.09
N LEU A 109 -6.60 3.76 18.67
CA LEU A 109 -6.74 4.57 19.87
C LEU A 109 -6.79 6.04 19.47
N TYR A 110 -7.97 6.65 19.57
CA TYR A 110 -8.17 8.07 19.29
C TYR A 110 -7.46 8.96 20.31
N GLU A 111 -7.14 10.19 19.91
CA GLU A 111 -6.28 11.12 20.66
C GLU A 111 -6.79 11.40 22.08
N GLU A 112 -8.10 11.45 22.26
CA GLU A 112 -8.75 11.67 23.56
C GLU A 112 -8.51 10.53 24.55
N LYS A 113 -8.09 9.36 24.04
CA LYS A 113 -7.82 8.15 24.81
C LYS A 113 -6.32 7.85 24.92
N TRP A 114 -5.43 8.77 24.55
CA TRP A 114 -3.97 8.60 24.69
C TRP A 114 -3.48 8.71 26.15
N THR A 115 -4.04 7.90 27.04
CA THR A 115 -3.54 7.74 28.41
C THR A 115 -2.80 6.42 28.56
N LEU A 116 -1.84 6.36 29.49
CA LEU A 116 -1.07 5.15 29.77
C LEU A 116 -1.98 3.93 30.03
N GLU A 117 -3.06 4.12 30.79
CA GLU A 117 -4.03 3.08 31.09
C GLU A 117 -4.68 2.49 29.82
N HIS A 118 -5.16 3.34 28.91
CA HIS A 118 -5.80 2.88 27.67
C HIS A 118 -4.81 2.22 26.71
N VAL A 119 -3.58 2.73 26.65
CA VAL A 119 -2.50 2.09 25.88
C VAL A 119 -2.26 0.67 26.41
N LEU A 120 -2.08 0.51 27.73
CA LEU A 120 -1.84 -0.81 28.33
C LEU A 120 -2.99 -1.79 28.07
N LYS A 121 -4.25 -1.32 28.13
CA LYS A 121 -5.43 -2.15 27.79
C LYS A 121 -5.49 -2.56 26.32
N SER A 122 -4.84 -1.80 25.43
CA SER A 122 -4.83 -2.06 23.99
C SER A 122 -3.65 -2.93 23.54
N LEU A 123 -2.72 -3.26 24.44
CA LEU A 123 -1.61 -4.16 24.14
C LEU A 123 -2.09 -5.61 24.16
N HIS A 124 -1.90 -6.30 23.03
CA HIS A 124 -2.13 -7.73 22.95
C HIS A 124 -0.78 -8.46 23.09
N PRO A 125 -0.72 -9.52 23.93
CA PRO A 125 0.44 -10.40 23.95
C PRO A 125 0.71 -10.93 22.55
N CYS A 126 1.98 -11.00 22.16
CA CYS A 126 2.34 -11.69 20.93
C CYS A 126 1.98 -13.17 21.12
N PRO A 127 1.09 -13.77 20.30
CA PRO A 127 0.75 -15.17 20.44
C PRO A 127 2.03 -16.01 20.33
N GLU A 128 2.19 -16.98 21.23
CA GLU A 128 3.34 -17.88 21.22
C GLU A 128 3.32 -18.70 19.93
N GLY A 129 4.33 -18.48 19.09
CA GLY A 129 4.38 -19.00 17.72
C GLY A 129 3.86 -17.97 16.73
N GLY A 130 4.79 -17.32 16.01
CA GLY A 130 4.50 -16.39 14.92
C GLY A 130 3.83 -17.09 13.75
N GLN A 131 2.57 -17.52 13.92
CA GLN A 131 1.74 -17.98 12.84
C GLN A 131 1.42 -16.75 11.98
N ARG A 132 2.25 -16.57 10.97
CA ARG A 132 1.89 -15.83 9.78
C ARG A 132 0.67 -16.56 9.22
N LEU A 133 -0.53 -16.06 9.49
CA LEU A 133 -1.73 -16.60 8.86
C LEU A 133 -1.54 -16.37 7.36
N ASP A 134 -1.36 -17.48 6.65
CA ASP A 134 -1.09 -17.50 5.22
C ASP A 134 -2.19 -16.72 4.51
N HIS A 135 -1.79 -15.72 3.73
CA HIS A 135 -2.63 -15.32 2.62
C HIS A 135 -2.80 -16.56 1.73
N PRO A 136 -3.99 -16.85 1.19
CA PRO A 136 -4.14 -17.96 0.26
C PRO A 136 -3.07 -17.83 -0.83
N GLU A 137 -2.27 -18.89 -1.01
CA GLU A 137 -1.28 -18.92 -2.09
C GLU A 137 -1.98 -18.55 -3.40
N PRO A 138 -1.39 -17.64 -4.21
CA PRO A 138 -1.93 -17.38 -5.53
C PRO A 138 -2.00 -18.72 -6.30
N PRO A 139 -3.08 -18.98 -7.06
CA PRO A 139 -3.24 -20.24 -7.75
C PRO A 139 -2.04 -20.50 -8.65
N GLN A 140 -1.39 -21.65 -8.45
CA GLN A 140 -0.26 -22.10 -9.24
C GLN A 140 -0.68 -22.19 -10.71
N VAL A 141 -0.16 -21.29 -11.54
CA VAL A 141 -0.33 -21.34 -13.00
C VAL A 141 0.58 -22.46 -13.52
N ASN A 142 -0.01 -23.63 -13.77
CA ASN A 142 0.68 -24.67 -14.54
C ASN A 142 0.89 -24.15 -15.97
N THR A 143 2.16 -24.15 -16.37
CA THR A 143 2.68 -23.84 -17.72
C THR A 143 2.02 -24.64 -18.83
#